data_AF-A0A9X9M8T1-F1
#
_entry.id   AF-A0A9X9M8T1-F1
#
_cell.length_a   1.000
_cell.length_b   1.000
_cell.length_c   1.000
_cell.angle_alpha   90.00
_cell.angle_beta   90.00
_cell.angle_gamma   90.00
#
_symmetry.space_group_name_H-M   'P 1'
#
loop_
_entity.id
_entity.type
_entity.pdbx_description
1 polymer ?
#
loop_
_entity_poly.entity_id
_entity_poly.type
_entity_poly.pdbx_seq_one_letter_code
_entity_poly.pdbx_strand_id
1 'polypeptide(L)'
;MDPFTNDLLQLPRNMIENSMFEEEPDVVDLAKEPCLHPLEPDEVEYEPRGSRLLVRGLGEHEMDEDEEDYESSAKLLGMSFMNRSSGLRNSATGYRPSPDGTCSVPSARTMAVCVFLIVVAVSIIMVIYLLPRCTFTKEGCHKKNQSMRLIQPLATNGKVFPWAQVRLPTTIMPLRYELNLHPNLTSMTFKGSVTISLQALQATWNIILHSTGHNISRVTFMSAVSSQEKQVEVLEYPFHEQIAIVAPETLLEGHNYTLKIEYSANISSSYYGFYGISYTDESNEKKYFAATQFEPLAARSAFPCFDEPGFKATFIIRIIRDEQYTALSNMPKNSSVIMEDGLVQDEFSESVKMSTYLVAFIVGEMKNLSQDVNGTLVCCCSNCLESLFHNRLREIL
;
A
#
# COMPACT_ATOMS: atom_id res chain seq x y z
N MET A 1 31.72 0.58 -88.42
CA MET A 1 30.35 0.45 -88.94
C MET A 1 29.43 0.86 -87.83
N ASP A 2 28.82 2.01 -88.03
CA ASP A 2 27.82 2.67 -87.18
C ASP A 2 26.41 2.37 -87.75
N PRO A 3 25.28 2.81 -87.15
CA PRO A 3 25.02 3.29 -85.77
C PRO A 3 23.60 2.94 -85.20
N PHE A 4 23.26 3.52 -84.03
CA PHE A 4 21.91 4.01 -83.60
C PHE A 4 20.75 3.02 -83.38
N THR A 5 19.66 3.35 -82.64
CA THR A 5 19.22 4.57 -81.89
C THR A 5 18.51 4.12 -80.59
N ASN A 6 18.58 4.82 -79.45
CA ASN A 6 17.62 5.85 -78.92
C ASN A 6 16.12 5.42 -78.93
N ASP A 7 15.26 5.78 -77.96
CA ASP A 7 15.07 7.16 -77.48
C ASP A 7 14.50 7.36 -76.05
N LEU A 8 14.27 8.62 -75.69
CA LEU A 8 13.99 9.16 -74.35
C LEU A 8 12.53 9.66 -74.13
N LEU A 9 12.15 9.76 -72.84
CA LEU A 9 11.11 10.66 -72.25
C LEU A 9 9.62 10.49 -72.65
N GLN A 10 8.74 10.38 -71.65
CA GLN A 10 7.85 11.52 -71.24
C GLN A 10 7.02 11.22 -69.97
N LEU A 11 6.94 12.22 -69.08
CA LEU A 11 5.89 12.43 -68.06
C LEU A 11 4.96 13.53 -68.61
N PRO A 12 3.63 13.59 -68.30
CA PRO A 12 3.22 14.29 -67.06
C PRO A 12 1.81 14.02 -66.44
N ARG A 13 1.66 14.46 -65.18
CA ARG A 13 0.49 15.17 -64.56
C ARG A 13 -0.93 14.54 -64.44
N ASN A 14 -1.45 14.66 -63.20
CA ASN A 14 -2.81 15.12 -62.81
C ASN A 14 -4.02 14.18 -63.02
N MET A 15 -5.14 14.24 -62.25
CA MET A 15 -5.47 14.85 -60.94
C MET A 15 -6.84 14.30 -60.42
N ILE A 16 -7.05 14.33 -59.09
CA ILE A 16 -8.32 14.56 -58.34
C ILE A 16 -9.43 13.46 -58.36
N GLU A 17 -9.82 13.05 -57.13
CA GLU A 17 -11.16 12.80 -56.52
C GLU A 17 -12.41 12.50 -57.39
N ASN A 18 -13.46 11.75 -56.98
CA ASN A 18 -14.25 11.85 -55.73
C ASN A 18 -15.29 10.69 -55.57
N SER A 19 -15.82 10.46 -54.35
CA SER A 19 -17.13 9.83 -54.01
C SER A 19 -17.43 8.37 -54.47
N MET A 20 -18.52 7.67 -54.09
CA MET A 20 -19.41 7.55 -52.89
C MET A 20 -20.49 6.47 -53.24
N PHE A 21 -21.42 6.14 -52.32
CA PHE A 21 -22.51 5.12 -52.38
C PHE A 21 -22.04 3.66 -52.11
N GLU A 22 -22.65 2.83 -51.23
CA GLU A 22 -24.07 2.55 -50.84
C GLU A 22 -24.80 1.69 -51.90
N GLU A 23 -25.58 0.63 -51.64
CA GLU A 23 -26.00 -0.19 -50.46
C GLU A 23 -26.15 -1.67 -50.96
N GLU A 24 -26.23 -2.77 -50.18
CA GLU A 24 -27.29 -3.30 -49.27
C GLU A 24 -28.73 -3.37 -49.85
N PRO A 25 -29.71 -4.12 -49.27
CA PRO A 25 -29.72 -5.02 -48.09
C PRO A 25 -29.52 -6.51 -48.52
N ASP A 26 -30.06 -7.62 -47.97
CA ASP A 26 -31.08 -8.04 -46.97
C ASP A 26 -30.71 -9.49 -46.49
N VAL A 27 -31.22 -10.22 -45.49
CA VAL A 27 -32.51 -10.35 -44.74
C VAL A 27 -32.11 -10.82 -43.31
N VAL A 28 -32.41 -10.17 -42.16
CA VAL A 28 -33.68 -9.98 -41.42
C VAL A 28 -34.26 -11.28 -40.81
N ASP A 29 -34.77 -11.39 -39.56
CA ASP A 29 -34.59 -10.70 -38.26
C ASP A 29 -35.38 -11.53 -37.18
N LEU A 30 -35.53 -10.99 -35.96
CA LEU A 30 -36.49 -11.30 -34.87
C LEU A 30 -36.01 -12.31 -33.80
N ALA A 31 -36.26 -12.09 -32.50
CA ALA A 31 -37.20 -11.14 -31.86
C ALA A 31 -36.63 -10.40 -30.63
N LYS A 32 -37.30 -9.29 -30.27
CA LYS A 32 -36.97 -8.34 -29.20
C LYS A 32 -37.77 -8.56 -27.90
N GLU A 33 -37.08 -8.32 -26.75
CA GLU A 33 -37.42 -7.39 -25.63
C GLU A 33 -38.79 -7.58 -24.88
N PRO A 34 -39.14 -6.87 -23.76
CA PRO A 34 -38.42 -5.79 -23.05
C PRO A 34 -38.45 -5.76 -21.47
N CYS A 35 -37.67 -4.81 -20.90
CA CYS A 35 -37.94 -3.94 -19.72
C CYS A 35 -37.71 -4.34 -18.23
N LEU A 36 -36.89 -3.49 -17.56
CA LEU A 36 -37.05 -2.81 -16.23
C LEU A 36 -37.20 -3.65 -14.94
N HIS A 37 -36.29 -3.60 -13.95
CA HIS A 37 -35.84 -2.44 -13.14
C HIS A 37 -34.48 -2.72 -12.42
N PRO A 38 -33.83 -1.74 -11.75
CA PRO A 38 -32.54 -1.92 -11.07
C PRO A 38 -32.67 -2.36 -9.59
N LEU A 39 -31.56 -2.85 -9.01
CA LEU A 39 -31.39 -3.11 -7.58
C LEU A 39 -30.14 -2.39 -7.06
N GLU A 40 -30.19 -1.97 -5.79
CA GLU A 40 -29.08 -1.35 -5.06
C GLU A 40 -28.12 -2.41 -4.46
N PRO A 41 -26.89 -2.04 -4.04
CA PRO A 41 -25.84 -3.02 -3.76
C PRO A 41 -25.78 -3.43 -2.28
N ASP A 42 -26.17 -4.67 -1.98
CA ASP A 42 -25.92 -5.30 -0.68
C ASP A 42 -24.56 -6.03 -0.62
N GLU A 43 -23.90 -5.82 0.52
CA GLU A 43 -22.75 -6.52 1.14
C GLU A 43 -22.11 -7.70 0.38
N VAL A 44 -21.01 -7.43 -0.35
CA VAL A 44 -20.00 -8.46 -0.67
C VAL A 44 -18.88 -8.39 0.36
N GLU A 45 -18.96 -9.22 1.40
CA GLU A 45 -17.92 -9.37 2.42
C GLU A 45 -16.64 -9.97 1.79
N TYR A 46 -15.58 -9.16 1.69
CA TYR A 46 -14.33 -9.56 1.04
C TYR A 46 -13.46 -10.38 1.99
N GLU A 47 -13.64 -11.70 1.98
CA GLU A 47 -12.79 -12.63 2.74
C GLU A 47 -11.37 -12.69 2.11
N PRO A 48 -10.30 -12.28 2.82
CA PRO A 48 -8.96 -12.24 2.26
C PRO A 48 -8.38 -13.67 2.19
N ARG A 49 -8.48 -14.31 1.03
CA ARG A 49 -7.80 -15.57 0.71
C ARG A 49 -6.28 -15.40 0.76
N GLY A 50 -5.70 -15.53 1.95
CA GLY A 50 -4.25 -15.52 2.15
C GLY A 50 -3.57 -16.61 1.33
N SER A 51 -2.65 -16.22 0.46
CA SER A 51 -1.86 -17.10 -0.40
C SER A 51 -0.86 -17.91 0.43
N ARG A 52 -1.35 -18.99 1.05
CA ARG A 52 -0.56 -19.88 1.91
C ARG A 52 0.51 -20.60 1.08
N LEU A 53 1.78 -20.30 1.35
CA LEU A 53 2.94 -20.98 0.77
C LEU A 53 2.82 -22.50 0.95
N LEU A 54 2.76 -23.22 -0.16
CA LEU A 54 2.77 -24.69 -0.18
C LEU A 54 4.20 -25.21 -0.02
N VAL A 55 4.65 -25.33 1.22
CA VAL A 55 5.87 -26.09 1.55
C VAL A 55 5.58 -27.57 1.28
N ARG A 56 6.00 -28.04 0.11
CA ARG A 56 5.74 -29.39 -0.37
C ARG A 56 6.75 -30.37 0.26
N GLY A 57 6.39 -30.92 1.41
CA GLY A 57 7.12 -32.05 2.00
C GLY A 57 7.12 -33.26 1.05
N LEU A 58 8.27 -33.93 0.95
CA LEU A 58 8.45 -35.19 0.23
C LEU A 58 8.65 -36.32 1.23
N GLY A 59 8.19 -37.53 0.90
CA GLY A 59 8.49 -38.76 1.64
C GLY A 59 7.29 -39.29 2.41
N GLU A 60 6.53 -40.18 1.77
CA GLU A 60 5.67 -41.14 2.47
C GLU A 60 6.56 -42.26 3.04
N HIS A 61 6.28 -42.69 4.28
CA HIS A 61 6.63 -44.02 4.75
C HIS A 61 5.59 -44.45 5.79
N GLU A 62 5.03 -45.64 5.61
CA GLU A 62 4.05 -46.22 6.53
C GLU A 62 4.72 -46.97 7.69
N MET A 63 3.89 -47.40 8.65
CA MET A 63 4.20 -48.27 9.81
C MET A 63 4.98 -47.59 10.95
N ASP A 64 4.65 -47.79 12.23
CA ASP A 64 3.65 -48.67 12.88
C ASP A 64 2.81 -47.89 13.93
N GLU A 65 1.73 -48.53 14.42
CA GLU A 65 0.94 -48.05 15.57
C GLU A 65 1.67 -48.36 16.90
N ASP A 66 1.77 -47.37 17.80
CA ASP A 66 1.76 -47.60 19.26
C ASP A 66 1.45 -46.28 20.01
N GLU A 67 0.90 -46.39 21.23
CA GLU A 67 0.20 -45.31 21.96
C GLU A 67 0.92 -44.93 23.26
N GLU A 68 1.48 -43.71 23.38
CA GLU A 68 1.89 -43.15 24.68
C GLU A 68 1.95 -41.60 24.71
N ASP A 69 1.68 -41.01 25.88
CA ASP A 69 1.48 -39.56 26.09
C ASP A 69 2.76 -38.70 26.02
N TYR A 70 2.68 -37.49 25.45
CA TYR A 70 3.52 -36.37 25.91
C TYR A 70 2.93 -34.96 25.64
N GLU A 71 2.13 -34.44 26.57
CA GLU A 71 1.89 -33.00 26.68
C GLU A 71 3.19 -32.26 27.06
N SER A 72 3.85 -31.56 26.13
CA SER A 72 4.57 -30.29 26.40
C SER A 72 5.28 -29.72 25.17
N SER A 73 4.64 -28.80 24.43
CA SER A 73 5.33 -27.80 23.58
C SER A 73 4.55 -26.49 23.33
N ALA A 74 3.54 -26.19 24.17
CA ALA A 74 2.76 -24.94 24.11
C ALA A 74 3.32 -23.82 25.02
N LYS A 75 4.65 -23.75 25.21
CA LYS A 75 5.30 -22.88 26.22
C LYS A 75 6.33 -21.90 25.67
N LEU A 76 6.11 -21.38 24.45
CA LEU A 76 6.97 -20.33 23.89
C LEU A 76 6.26 -19.33 22.94
N LEU A 77 5.05 -18.88 23.30
CA LEU A 77 4.44 -17.63 22.83
C LEU A 77 3.45 -17.12 23.89
N GLY A 78 3.75 -15.99 24.54
CA GLY A 78 3.03 -15.55 25.75
C GLY A 78 1.84 -14.63 25.46
N MET A 79 0.61 -15.15 25.54
CA MET A 79 -0.62 -14.35 25.47
C MET A 79 -1.70 -14.84 26.46
N SER A 80 -1.63 -14.41 27.72
CA SER A 80 -2.60 -14.77 28.76
C SER A 80 -3.66 -13.69 28.98
N PHE A 81 -4.71 -13.67 28.15
CA PHE A 81 -5.96 -12.96 28.45
C PHE A 81 -6.94 -13.90 29.18
N MET A 82 -6.82 -13.96 30.52
CA MET A 82 -7.76 -14.75 31.34
C MET A 82 -9.06 -13.96 31.57
N ASN A 83 -10.20 -14.51 31.15
CA ASN A 83 -11.52 -14.01 31.53
C ASN A 83 -12.50 -15.19 31.74
N ARG A 84 -13.43 -14.97 32.68
CA ARG A 84 -14.55 -15.82 33.09
C ARG A 84 -14.26 -17.22 33.67
N SER A 85 -14.71 -17.35 34.90
CA SER A 85 -15.02 -18.59 35.60
C SER A 85 -16.21 -19.33 35.00
N SER A 86 -16.25 -20.65 35.14
CA SER A 86 -17.18 -21.33 36.07
C SER A 86 -17.12 -22.86 35.92
N GLY A 87 -17.30 -23.59 37.03
CA GLY A 87 -17.31 -25.05 37.05
C GLY A 87 -17.27 -25.59 38.49
N LEU A 88 -18.26 -26.40 38.88
CA LEU A 88 -18.36 -26.99 40.23
C LEU A 88 -17.69 -28.38 40.25
N ARG A 89 -17.12 -28.77 41.40
CA ARG A 89 -17.74 -29.79 42.28
C ARG A 89 -16.99 -30.01 43.61
N ASN A 90 -17.73 -30.63 44.54
CA ASN A 90 -17.43 -30.75 45.97
C ASN A 90 -16.44 -31.88 46.29
N SER A 91 -15.88 -31.83 47.50
CA SER A 91 -15.66 -33.02 48.35
C SER A 91 -15.83 -32.63 49.82
N ALA A 92 -16.21 -33.56 50.69
CA ALA A 92 -16.77 -33.23 52.01
C ALA A 92 -16.41 -34.22 53.14
N THR A 93 -16.26 -33.68 54.34
CA THR A 93 -16.13 -34.33 55.66
C THR A 93 -16.72 -33.37 56.71
N GLY A 94 -17.27 -33.78 57.87
CA GLY A 94 -17.60 -35.10 58.42
C GLY A 94 -17.95 -34.99 59.93
N TYR A 95 -18.73 -35.94 60.47
CA TYR A 95 -19.03 -36.18 61.90
C TYR A 95 -20.06 -35.33 62.70
N ARG A 96 -21.31 -35.83 62.68
CA ARG A 96 -22.16 -36.31 63.81
C ARG A 96 -22.67 -35.37 64.96
N PRO A 97 -23.78 -35.74 65.66
CA PRO A 97 -24.60 -34.81 66.46
C PRO A 97 -24.82 -35.20 67.96
N SER A 98 -25.39 -34.27 68.75
CA SER A 98 -26.11 -34.44 70.04
C SER A 98 -26.70 -33.06 70.49
N PRO A 99 -27.66 -32.94 71.45
CA PRO A 99 -29.06 -32.77 71.04
C PRO A 99 -29.81 -31.58 71.70
N ASP A 100 -31.10 -31.49 71.38
CA ASP A 100 -32.20 -30.85 72.13
C ASP A 100 -32.09 -29.37 72.55
N GLY A 101 -32.66 -28.50 71.70
CA GLY A 101 -33.07 -27.15 72.04
C GLY A 101 -34.37 -26.77 71.34
N THR A 102 -35.53 -27.01 71.97
CA THR A 102 -36.85 -26.75 71.38
C THR A 102 -37.18 -25.26 71.34
N CYS A 103 -36.76 -24.57 70.28
CA CYS A 103 -37.22 -23.22 69.95
C CYS A 103 -38.28 -23.26 68.85
N SER A 104 -39.43 -22.62 69.09
CA SER A 104 -40.53 -22.54 68.13
C SER A 104 -40.12 -21.75 66.88
N VAL A 105 -40.09 -22.41 65.72
CA VAL A 105 -39.86 -21.73 64.43
C VAL A 105 -41.03 -20.76 64.20
N PRO A 106 -40.78 -19.45 64.02
CA PRO A 106 -41.83 -18.50 63.71
C PRO A 106 -42.47 -18.84 62.36
N SER A 107 -43.79 -18.72 62.28
CA SER A 107 -44.55 -18.99 61.04
C SER A 107 -43.91 -18.30 59.83
N ALA A 108 -43.97 -18.94 58.66
CA ALA A 108 -43.41 -18.38 57.41
C ALA A 108 -43.95 -16.97 57.10
N ARG A 109 -45.16 -16.63 57.58
CA ARG A 109 -45.73 -15.28 57.51
C ARG A 109 -44.93 -14.25 58.32
N THR A 110 -44.52 -14.57 59.54
CA THR A 110 -43.69 -13.68 60.37
C THR A 110 -42.29 -13.53 59.78
N MET A 111 -41.70 -14.61 59.26
CA MET A 111 -40.42 -14.54 58.53
C MET A 111 -40.50 -13.62 57.31
N ALA A 112 -41.55 -13.73 56.50
CA ALA A 112 -41.77 -12.86 55.33
C ALA A 112 -41.92 -11.38 55.72
N VAL A 113 -42.66 -11.08 56.79
CA VAL A 113 -42.81 -9.71 57.32
C VAL A 113 -41.46 -9.16 57.81
N CYS A 114 -40.67 -9.94 58.55
CA CYS A 114 -39.34 -9.51 59.00
C CYS A 114 -38.40 -9.23 57.82
N VAL A 115 -38.38 -10.09 56.79
CA VAL A 115 -37.58 -9.86 55.57
C VAL A 115 -38.04 -8.60 54.84
N PHE A 116 -39.35 -8.37 54.70
CA PHE A 116 -39.88 -7.15 54.07
C PHE A 116 -39.47 -5.88 54.84
N LEU A 117 -39.58 -5.89 56.17
CA LEU A 117 -39.14 -4.77 57.02
C LEU A 117 -37.63 -4.52 56.91
N ILE A 118 -36.81 -5.56 56.80
CA ILE A 118 -35.36 -5.43 56.56
C ILE A 118 -35.08 -4.81 55.18
N VAL A 119 -35.77 -5.24 54.12
CA VAL A 119 -35.63 -4.66 52.77
C VAL A 119 -36.03 -3.18 52.75
N VAL A 120 -37.13 -2.82 53.43
CA VAL A 120 -37.56 -1.41 53.58
C VAL A 120 -36.53 -0.60 54.37
N ALA A 121 -36.01 -1.13 55.49
CA ALA A 121 -35.00 -0.46 56.28
C ALA A 121 -33.69 -0.23 55.49
N VAL A 122 -33.19 -1.24 54.78
CA VAL A 122 -32.01 -1.13 53.91
C VAL A 122 -32.25 -0.13 52.78
N SER A 123 -33.45 -0.11 52.20
CA SER A 123 -33.83 0.87 51.16
C SER A 123 -33.81 2.30 51.70
N ILE A 124 -34.38 2.54 52.89
CA ILE A 124 -34.35 3.84 53.57
C ILE A 124 -32.91 4.26 53.90
N ILE A 125 -32.08 3.33 54.39
CA ILE A 125 -30.65 3.58 54.66
C ILE A 125 -29.91 3.95 53.37
N MET A 126 -30.12 3.22 52.26
CA MET A 126 -29.56 3.56 50.95
C MET A 126 -29.94 4.98 50.51
N VAL A 127 -31.23 5.34 50.63
CA VAL A 127 -31.72 6.68 50.28
C VAL A 127 -31.07 7.76 51.17
N ILE A 128 -30.97 7.52 52.49
CA ILE A 128 -30.35 8.46 53.44
C ILE A 128 -28.83 8.60 53.23
N TYR A 129 -28.12 7.57 52.77
CA TYR A 129 -26.68 7.66 52.49
C TYR A 129 -26.35 8.20 51.10
N LEU A 130 -27.19 7.94 50.09
CA LEU A 130 -26.97 8.42 48.72
C LEU A 130 -27.43 9.86 48.50
N LEU A 131 -28.62 10.27 48.97
CA LEU A 131 -29.14 11.62 48.70
C LEU A 131 -28.20 12.76 49.14
N PRO A 132 -27.55 12.73 50.33
CA PRO A 132 -26.62 13.79 50.72
C PRO A 132 -25.35 13.84 49.86
N ARG A 133 -24.93 12.71 49.28
CA ARG A 133 -23.80 12.62 48.33
C ARG A 133 -24.19 12.86 46.87
N CYS A 134 -25.49 12.89 46.57
CA CYS A 134 -26.07 13.29 45.30
C CYS A 134 -26.70 14.69 45.37
N THR A 135 -26.17 15.56 46.24
CA THR A 135 -26.36 17.01 46.11
C THR A 135 -25.70 17.44 44.80
N PHE A 136 -26.51 17.70 43.77
CA PHE A 136 -26.06 18.02 42.41
C PHE A 136 -25.39 19.40 42.39
N THR A 137 -24.07 19.44 42.65
CA THR A 137 -23.31 20.68 42.76
C THR A 137 -23.34 21.43 41.43
N LYS A 138 -23.94 22.62 41.44
CA LYS A 138 -24.18 23.45 40.24
C LYS A 138 -22.93 24.16 39.71
N GLU A 139 -21.77 23.58 40.00
CA GLU A 139 -20.42 24.14 39.80
C GLU A 139 -19.64 23.38 38.72
N GLY A 140 -20.15 22.25 38.23
CA GLY A 140 -19.56 21.47 37.14
C GLY A 140 -19.65 22.11 35.74
N CYS A 141 -20.14 23.35 35.60
CA CYS A 141 -20.46 23.96 34.30
C CYS A 141 -19.87 25.37 34.09
N HIS A 142 -18.66 25.63 34.57
CA HIS A 142 -17.91 26.86 34.26
C HIS A 142 -16.45 26.62 33.80
N LYS A 143 -16.30 26.02 32.63
CA LYS A 143 -15.36 26.56 31.65
C LYS A 143 -16.17 27.27 30.58
N LYS A 144 -16.02 28.60 30.48
CA LYS A 144 -16.50 29.39 29.32
C LYS A 144 -16.07 28.68 28.04
N ASN A 145 -16.89 28.79 26.99
CA ASN A 145 -16.60 28.31 25.65
C ASN A 145 -15.13 28.56 25.28
N GLN A 146 -14.28 27.54 25.47
CA GLN A 146 -13.24 27.30 24.48
C GLN A 146 -14.04 26.97 23.22
N SER A 147 -14.17 27.98 22.36
CA SER A 147 -14.32 27.70 20.93
C SER A 147 -13.30 26.60 20.64
N MET A 148 -13.77 25.45 20.17
CA MET A 148 -12.87 24.35 19.82
C MET A 148 -11.89 24.95 18.83
N ARG A 149 -10.64 25.16 19.26
CA ARG A 149 -9.60 25.63 18.34
C ARG A 149 -9.51 24.55 17.31
N LEU A 150 -10.08 24.83 16.13
CA LEU A 150 -9.98 23.95 14.98
C LEU A 150 -8.48 23.72 14.81
N ILE A 151 -8.03 22.50 15.09
CA ILE A 151 -6.61 22.14 15.01
C ILE A 151 -6.32 22.01 13.53
N GLN A 152 -6.17 23.17 12.87
CA GLN A 152 -5.78 23.26 11.49
C GLN A 152 -4.44 22.55 11.36
N PRO A 153 -4.29 21.60 10.43
CA PRO A 153 -2.99 20.99 10.18
C PRO A 153 -2.05 22.10 9.74
N LEU A 154 -0.93 22.25 10.44
CA LEU A 154 0.10 23.24 10.13
C LEU A 154 1.24 22.54 9.40
N ALA A 155 1.65 23.12 8.28
CA ALA A 155 2.81 22.67 7.54
C ALA A 155 4.11 22.99 8.30
N THR A 156 5.23 22.38 7.89
CA THR A 156 6.57 22.61 8.48
C THR A 156 6.99 24.09 8.50
N ASN A 157 6.52 24.89 7.54
CA ASN A 157 6.76 26.34 7.45
C ASN A 157 5.75 27.21 8.24
N GLY A 158 4.84 26.62 9.01
CA GLY A 158 3.84 27.32 9.81
C GLY A 158 2.59 27.82 9.06
N LYS A 159 2.51 27.63 7.73
CA LYS A 159 1.26 27.86 6.97
C LYS A 159 0.22 26.78 7.31
N VAL A 160 -1.05 27.07 7.07
CA VAL A 160 -2.12 26.06 7.13
C VAL A 160 -1.95 25.10 5.95
N PHE A 161 -1.86 23.81 6.24
CA PHE A 161 -1.83 22.75 5.25
C PHE A 161 -3.26 22.54 4.70
N PRO A 162 -3.47 22.42 3.38
CA PRO A 162 -4.80 22.52 2.76
C PRO A 162 -5.66 21.25 2.89
N TRP A 163 -5.22 20.23 3.63
CA TRP A 163 -5.93 18.95 3.76
C TRP A 163 -5.82 18.35 5.17
N ALA A 164 -6.92 17.81 5.70
CA ALA A 164 -7.01 17.38 7.10
C ALA A 164 -7.23 15.87 7.29
N GLN A 165 -7.30 15.07 6.21
CA GLN A 165 -7.58 13.65 6.29
C GLN A 165 -6.33 12.81 5.99
N VAL A 166 -6.26 11.61 6.55
CA VAL A 166 -5.18 10.63 6.25
C VAL A 166 -5.31 10.11 4.81
N ARG A 167 -6.54 9.91 4.33
CA ARG A 167 -6.82 9.57 2.93
C ARG A 167 -6.63 10.78 2.02
N LEU A 168 -6.07 10.58 0.83
CA LEU A 168 -5.89 11.65 -0.16
C LEU A 168 -7.24 12.10 -0.77
N PRO A 169 -7.35 13.33 -1.29
CA PRO A 169 -8.51 13.75 -2.07
C PRO A 169 -8.62 12.97 -3.39
N THR A 170 -9.85 12.68 -3.82
CA THR A 170 -10.16 12.09 -5.13
C THR A 170 -10.24 13.13 -6.26
N THR A 171 -9.90 14.39 -6.00
CA THR A 171 -9.98 15.49 -6.98
C THR A 171 -8.93 15.42 -8.09
N ILE A 172 -7.83 14.72 -7.85
CA ILE A 172 -6.74 14.48 -8.81
C ILE A 172 -6.48 12.98 -8.91
N MET A 173 -6.28 12.48 -10.14
CA MET A 173 -5.91 11.09 -10.42
C MET A 173 -4.57 11.05 -11.16
N PRO A 174 -3.59 10.23 -10.74
CA PRO A 174 -2.40 9.97 -11.54
C PRO A 174 -2.73 9.02 -12.69
N LEU A 175 -2.14 9.28 -13.85
CA LEU A 175 -2.27 8.47 -15.06
C LEU A 175 -1.00 7.64 -15.29
N ARG A 176 0.16 8.30 -15.23
CA ARG A 176 1.49 7.76 -15.56
C ARG A 176 2.58 8.43 -14.73
N TYR A 177 3.58 7.66 -14.31
CA TYR A 177 4.78 8.14 -13.64
C TYR A 177 6.02 7.86 -14.52
N GLU A 178 6.90 8.85 -14.65
CA GLU A 178 8.29 8.65 -15.07
C GLU A 178 9.21 8.86 -13.85
N LEU A 179 9.85 7.79 -13.40
CA LEU A 179 10.68 7.78 -12.19
C LEU A 179 12.14 7.58 -12.58
N ASN A 180 12.94 8.64 -12.47
CA ASN A 180 14.37 8.63 -12.77
C ASN A 180 15.16 8.63 -11.45
N LEU A 181 15.99 7.60 -11.23
CA LEU A 181 16.71 7.36 -9.98
C LEU A 181 18.21 7.25 -10.22
N HIS A 182 19.00 7.88 -9.35
CA HIS A 182 20.45 7.74 -9.28
C HIS A 182 20.82 7.37 -7.83
N PRO A 183 20.75 6.07 -7.46
CA PRO A 183 21.28 5.58 -6.20
C PRO A 183 22.81 5.47 -6.20
N ASN A 184 23.43 5.88 -5.09
CA ASN A 184 24.83 5.59 -4.79
C ASN A 184 24.89 4.65 -3.59
N LEU A 185 25.23 3.39 -3.86
CA LEU A 185 25.27 2.31 -2.87
C LEU A 185 26.42 2.49 -1.86
N THR A 186 27.48 3.21 -2.22
CA THR A 186 28.64 3.48 -1.35
C THR A 186 28.33 4.52 -0.28
N SER A 187 27.62 5.60 -0.64
CA SER A 187 27.19 6.65 0.30
C SER A 187 25.83 6.39 0.95
N MET A 188 25.10 5.35 0.54
CA MET A 188 23.72 5.05 0.97
C MET A 188 22.78 6.25 0.81
N THR A 189 22.88 6.93 -0.34
CA THR A 189 22.02 8.06 -0.71
C THR A 189 21.57 7.93 -2.16
N PHE A 190 20.48 8.60 -2.53
CA PHE A 190 20.03 8.65 -3.91
C PHE A 190 19.47 10.02 -4.27
N LYS A 191 19.57 10.36 -5.56
CA LYS A 191 18.84 11.48 -6.17
C LYS A 191 17.69 10.90 -6.99
N GLY A 192 16.56 11.60 -7.00
CA GLY A 192 15.39 11.22 -7.76
C GLY A 192 14.79 12.39 -8.52
N SER A 193 14.18 12.08 -9.66
CA SER A 193 13.21 12.97 -10.28
C SER A 193 12.00 12.16 -10.74
N VAL A 194 10.85 12.47 -10.15
CA VAL A 194 9.56 11.88 -10.52
C VAL A 194 8.77 12.90 -11.33
N THR A 195 8.27 12.48 -12.48
CA THR A 195 7.35 13.26 -13.32
C THR A 195 6.03 12.53 -13.40
N ILE A 196 4.96 13.14 -12.90
CA ILE A 196 3.63 12.54 -12.81
C ILE A 196 2.70 13.22 -13.80
N SER A 197 2.16 12.45 -14.75
CA SER A 197 1.03 12.87 -15.57
C SER A 197 -0.26 12.69 -14.76
N LEU A 198 -1.01 13.78 -14.60
CA LEU A 198 -2.18 13.89 -13.73
C LEU A 198 -3.42 14.28 -14.56
N GLN A 199 -4.60 13.86 -14.12
CA GLN A 199 -5.88 14.42 -14.54
C GLN A 199 -6.61 15.01 -13.34
N ALA A 200 -7.23 16.17 -13.51
CA ALA A 200 -8.15 16.73 -12.52
C ALA A 200 -9.57 16.21 -12.76
N LEU A 201 -10.15 15.55 -11.74
CA LEU A 201 -11.51 15.04 -11.75
C LEU A 201 -12.53 16.03 -11.16
N GLN A 202 -12.04 17.07 -10.47
CA GLN A 202 -12.82 18.18 -9.94
C GLN A 202 -11.95 19.45 -9.90
N ALA A 203 -12.56 20.63 -9.89
CA ALA A 203 -11.82 21.90 -9.81
C ALA A 203 -11.08 22.05 -8.46
N THR A 204 -9.76 22.29 -8.48
CA THR A 204 -8.94 22.41 -7.25
C THR A 204 -7.77 23.39 -7.42
N TRP A 205 -7.23 23.87 -6.30
CA TRP A 205 -6.01 24.67 -6.22
C TRP A 205 -4.80 23.90 -5.65
N ASN A 206 -5.02 22.70 -5.10
CA ASN A 206 -4.01 21.93 -4.40
C ASN A 206 -3.96 20.50 -4.94
N ILE A 207 -2.75 19.97 -5.10
CA ILE A 207 -2.48 18.56 -5.36
C ILE A 207 -1.88 17.98 -4.07
N ILE A 208 -2.56 17.03 -3.44
CA ILE A 208 -2.08 16.37 -2.21
C ILE A 208 -1.57 14.97 -2.58
N LEU A 209 -0.36 14.64 -2.15
CA LEU A 209 0.27 13.35 -2.39
C LEU A 209 1.17 12.96 -1.19
N HIS A 210 1.58 11.69 -1.11
CA HIS A 210 2.44 11.20 -0.03
C HIS A 210 3.93 11.40 -0.37
N SER A 211 4.72 11.76 0.64
CA SER A 211 6.17 11.94 0.58
C SER A 211 6.74 12.02 2.00
N THR A 212 7.76 11.20 2.30
CA THR A 212 8.45 11.20 3.60
C THR A 212 9.97 11.04 3.40
N GLY A 213 10.79 11.66 4.24
CA GLY A 213 12.26 11.57 4.19
C GLY A 213 12.96 12.25 3.00
N HIS A 214 12.24 12.84 2.05
CA HIS A 214 12.79 13.53 0.88
C HIS A 214 13.22 14.97 1.17
N ASN A 215 14.42 15.35 0.72
CA ASN A 215 14.84 16.74 0.55
C ASN A 215 14.45 17.20 -0.87
N ILE A 216 13.37 17.96 -0.99
CA ILE A 216 12.82 18.40 -2.28
C ILE A 216 13.55 19.69 -2.72
N SER A 217 14.29 19.62 -3.83
CA SER A 217 15.09 20.75 -4.33
C SER A 217 14.34 21.65 -5.31
N ARG A 218 13.43 21.08 -6.10
CA ARG A 218 12.62 21.81 -7.10
C ARG A 218 11.32 21.06 -7.38
N VAL A 219 10.22 21.81 -7.44
CA VAL A 219 8.95 21.32 -7.97
C VAL A 219 8.47 22.27 -9.04
N THR A 220 8.05 21.70 -10.17
CA THR A 220 7.48 22.43 -11.29
C THR A 220 6.21 21.77 -11.80
N PHE A 221 5.34 22.61 -12.34
CA PHE A 221 3.99 22.29 -12.76
C PHE A 221 3.73 22.85 -14.15
N MET A 222 3.08 22.06 -15.00
CA MET A 222 2.78 22.41 -16.39
C MET A 222 1.36 21.95 -16.74
N SER A 223 0.56 22.85 -17.31
CA SER A 223 -0.70 22.48 -17.95
C SER A 223 -0.43 21.94 -19.35
N ALA A 224 -1.11 20.86 -19.75
CA ALA A 224 -0.98 20.29 -21.09
C ALA A 224 -1.41 21.28 -22.20
N VAL A 225 -2.19 22.31 -21.86
CA VAL A 225 -2.71 23.32 -22.81
C VAL A 225 -1.75 24.50 -23.00
N SER A 226 -0.99 24.90 -21.96
CA SER A 226 -0.10 26.05 -22.03
C SER A 226 1.37 25.70 -22.30
N SER A 227 1.77 24.45 -22.03
CA SER A 227 3.14 23.93 -22.17
C SER A 227 4.24 24.75 -21.44
N GLN A 228 3.85 25.65 -20.54
CA GLN A 228 4.77 26.48 -19.78
C GLN A 228 5.04 25.85 -18.41
N GLU A 229 6.31 25.53 -18.16
CA GLU A 229 6.78 25.06 -16.86
C GLU A 229 6.78 26.22 -15.83
N LYS A 230 6.05 26.06 -14.73
CA LYS A 230 5.94 27.04 -13.63
C LYS A 230 6.49 26.42 -12.34
N GLN A 231 7.34 27.14 -11.60
CA GLN A 231 7.74 26.73 -10.26
C GLN A 231 6.59 26.98 -9.27
N VAL A 232 6.42 26.10 -8.29
CA VAL A 232 5.26 26.07 -7.37
C VAL A 232 5.69 25.90 -5.91
N GLU A 233 4.85 26.35 -4.97
CA GLU A 233 5.09 26.16 -3.55
C GLU A 233 4.73 24.72 -3.12
N VAL A 234 5.57 24.15 -2.27
CA VAL A 234 5.33 22.89 -1.55
C VAL A 234 5.07 23.21 -0.08
N LEU A 235 4.02 22.62 0.48
CA LEU A 235 3.78 22.56 1.91
C LEU A 235 3.94 21.11 2.37
N GLU A 236 4.60 20.87 3.50
CA GLU A 236 4.82 19.52 4.05
C GLU A 236 4.05 19.32 5.34
N TYR A 237 3.37 18.19 5.50
CA TYR A 237 2.69 17.79 6.73
C TYR A 237 3.13 16.37 7.15
N PRO A 238 4.29 16.26 7.84
CA PRO A 238 4.90 14.96 8.17
C PRO A 238 4.02 14.03 9.02
N PHE A 239 3.04 14.56 9.77
CA PHE A 239 2.15 13.76 10.61
C PHE A 239 1.24 12.80 9.82
N HIS A 240 0.91 13.12 8.55
CA HIS A 240 0.26 12.19 7.63
C HIS A 240 1.20 11.72 6.51
N GLU A 241 2.49 12.08 6.55
CA GLU A 241 3.44 11.89 5.45
C GLU A 241 2.97 12.49 4.11
N GLN A 242 2.23 13.59 4.17
CA GLN A 242 1.64 14.25 3.01
C GLN A 242 2.40 15.52 2.66
N ILE A 243 2.47 15.81 1.36
CA ILE A 243 2.85 17.12 0.82
C ILE A 243 1.69 17.68 -0.02
N ALA A 244 1.58 19.00 -0.06
CA ALA A 244 0.62 19.72 -0.86
C ALA A 244 1.35 20.65 -1.82
N ILE A 245 1.09 20.48 -3.12
CA ILE A 245 1.57 21.39 -4.16
C ILE A 245 0.50 22.45 -4.37
N VAL A 246 0.85 23.71 -4.11
CA VAL A 246 -0.04 24.85 -4.30
C VAL A 246 0.07 25.31 -5.76
N ALA A 247 -0.99 25.12 -6.52
CA ALA A 247 -1.00 25.42 -7.95
C ALA A 247 -1.09 26.94 -8.23
N PRO A 248 -0.48 27.43 -9.32
CA PRO A 248 -0.47 28.85 -9.65
C PRO A 248 -1.79 29.34 -10.26
N GLU A 249 -2.65 28.41 -10.67
CA GLU A 249 -3.96 28.62 -11.28
C GLU A 249 -4.86 27.43 -10.93
N THR A 250 -6.19 27.58 -11.06
CA THR A 250 -7.12 26.49 -10.77
C THR A 250 -6.93 25.34 -11.74
N LEU A 251 -6.73 24.12 -11.22
CA LEU A 251 -6.84 22.90 -12.03
C LEU A 251 -8.31 22.72 -12.38
N LEU A 252 -8.60 22.57 -13.68
CA LEU A 252 -9.94 22.47 -14.22
C LEU A 252 -10.31 21.02 -14.46
N GLU A 253 -11.57 20.67 -14.19
CA GLU A 253 -12.10 19.32 -14.40
C GLU A 253 -11.89 18.82 -15.83
N GLY A 254 -11.58 17.53 -15.96
CA GLY A 254 -11.24 16.85 -17.21
C GLY A 254 -9.83 17.13 -17.75
N HIS A 255 -9.16 18.20 -17.30
CA HIS A 255 -7.88 18.63 -17.87
C HIS A 255 -6.68 17.84 -17.35
N ASN A 256 -5.67 17.68 -18.21
CA ASN A 256 -4.43 16.99 -17.91
C ASN A 256 -3.29 17.96 -17.56
N TYR A 257 -2.47 17.55 -16.60
CA TYR A 257 -1.37 18.32 -16.03
C TYR A 257 -0.13 17.44 -15.87
N THR A 258 1.04 18.06 -15.79
CA THR A 258 2.30 17.39 -15.46
C THR A 258 2.91 18.05 -14.22
N LEU A 259 3.22 17.23 -13.21
CA LEU A 259 3.89 17.62 -11.98
C LEU A 259 5.27 16.96 -11.96
N LYS A 260 6.34 17.75 -11.93
CA LYS A 260 7.72 17.25 -11.81
C LYS A 260 8.29 17.64 -10.45
N ILE A 261 8.84 16.66 -9.73
CA ILE A 261 9.52 16.84 -8.45
C ILE A 261 10.95 16.32 -8.58
N GLU A 262 11.93 17.14 -8.22
CA GLU A 262 13.36 16.82 -8.13
C GLU A 262 13.77 16.85 -6.65
N TYR A 263 14.41 15.78 -6.18
CA TYR A 263 14.65 15.54 -4.77
C TYR A 263 15.89 14.65 -4.51
N SER A 264 16.32 14.56 -3.25
CA SER A 264 17.28 13.57 -2.78
C SER A 264 16.86 12.99 -1.43
N ALA A 265 17.31 11.77 -1.14
CA ALA A 265 17.05 11.10 0.13
C ALA A 265 18.16 10.08 0.47
N ASN A 266 18.11 9.57 1.69
CA ASN A 266 18.96 8.46 2.12
C ASN A 266 18.33 7.13 1.69
N ILE A 267 19.16 6.16 1.32
CA ILE A 267 18.72 4.78 1.16
C ILE A 267 18.45 4.22 2.57
N SER A 268 17.30 3.56 2.76
CA SER A 268 16.85 3.04 4.05
C SER A 268 17.80 1.98 4.60
N SER A 269 18.10 2.04 5.91
CA SER A 269 18.87 1.03 6.65
C SER A 269 17.98 -0.02 7.33
N SER A 270 16.68 0.01 7.05
CA SER A 270 15.67 -0.97 7.49
C SER A 270 15.13 -1.75 6.29
N TYR A 271 14.47 -2.89 6.50
CA TYR A 271 13.88 -3.70 5.41
C TYR A 271 12.58 -3.10 4.83
N TYR A 272 12.50 -1.77 4.70
CA TYR A 272 11.29 -1.04 4.34
C TYR A 272 11.62 0.24 3.57
N GLY A 273 10.82 0.57 2.55
CA GLY A 273 11.11 1.62 1.58
C GLY A 273 12.08 1.14 0.50
N PHE A 274 12.83 2.06 -0.10
CA PHE A 274 14.01 1.73 -0.90
C PHE A 274 15.21 1.62 0.04
N TYR A 275 15.71 0.40 0.24
CA TYR A 275 16.67 0.06 1.28
C TYR A 275 17.96 -0.54 0.75
N GLY A 276 19.01 -0.46 1.56
CA GLY A 276 20.37 -0.84 1.21
C GLY A 276 20.97 -1.78 2.25
N ILE A 277 21.60 -2.85 1.78
CA ILE A 277 22.35 -3.80 2.58
C ILE A 277 23.77 -3.94 2.03
N SER A 278 24.68 -4.42 2.87
CA SER A 278 25.99 -4.88 2.43
C SER A 278 26.25 -6.28 2.97
N TYR A 279 26.80 -7.14 2.12
CA TYR A 279 27.20 -8.50 2.46
C TYR A 279 28.69 -8.68 2.20
N THR A 280 29.24 -9.78 2.70
CA THR A 280 30.61 -10.21 2.39
C THR A 280 30.52 -11.41 1.46
N ASP A 281 31.31 -11.44 0.39
CA ASP A 281 31.36 -12.58 -0.52
C ASP A 281 32.39 -13.64 -0.12
N GLU A 282 32.51 -14.70 -0.93
CA GLU A 282 33.44 -15.81 -0.71
C GLU A 282 34.92 -15.39 -0.80
N SER A 283 35.22 -14.26 -1.46
CA SER A 283 36.54 -13.63 -1.54
C SER A 283 36.86 -12.78 -0.30
N ASN A 284 35.92 -12.63 0.64
CA ASN A 284 35.92 -11.66 1.74
C ASN A 284 35.83 -10.19 1.30
N GLU A 285 35.39 -9.91 0.07
CA GLU A 285 35.10 -8.54 -0.37
C GLU A 285 33.75 -8.05 0.15
N LYS A 286 33.66 -6.77 0.48
CA LYS A 286 32.41 -6.15 0.91
C LYS A 286 31.61 -5.70 -0.30
N LYS A 287 30.50 -6.37 -0.55
CA LYS A 287 29.55 -6.15 -1.65
C LYS A 287 28.35 -5.35 -1.16
N TYR A 288 27.71 -4.64 -2.09
CA TYR A 288 26.56 -3.76 -1.82
C TYR A 288 25.35 -4.16 -2.66
N PHE A 289 24.16 -3.95 -2.12
CA PHE A 289 22.89 -4.29 -2.76
C PHE A 289 21.79 -3.37 -2.27
N ALA A 290 20.93 -2.89 -3.16
CA ALA A 290 19.77 -2.06 -2.83
C ALA A 290 18.50 -2.61 -3.48
N ALA A 291 17.39 -2.58 -2.74
CA ALA A 291 16.11 -3.16 -3.15
C ALA A 291 14.92 -2.41 -2.56
N THR A 292 13.71 -2.69 -3.04
CA THR A 292 12.47 -2.05 -2.62
C THR A 292 11.53 -3.01 -1.90
N GLN A 293 11.05 -2.63 -0.72
CA GLN A 293 9.88 -3.22 -0.06
C GLN A 293 8.87 -2.11 0.21
N PHE A 294 7.82 -2.01 -0.62
CA PHE A 294 6.85 -0.92 -0.58
C PHE A 294 5.49 -1.27 0.06
N GLU A 295 5.11 -2.55 0.10
CA GLU A 295 3.85 -2.93 0.76
C GLU A 295 3.99 -2.85 2.30
N PRO A 296 3.05 -2.21 3.02
CA PRO A 296 1.83 -1.56 2.54
C PRO A 296 1.94 -0.07 2.16
N LEU A 297 2.89 0.69 2.73
CA LEU A 297 2.89 2.17 2.72
C LEU A 297 4.30 2.78 2.55
N ALA A 298 5.22 2.13 1.82
CA ALA A 298 6.62 2.55 1.74
C ALA A 298 7.06 3.18 0.41
N ALA A 299 6.23 3.20 -0.64
CA ALA A 299 6.61 3.84 -1.91
C ALA A 299 6.87 5.36 -1.72
N ARG A 300 6.09 5.99 -0.85
CA ARG A 300 6.23 7.38 -0.38
C ARG A 300 7.58 7.76 0.24
N SER A 301 8.44 6.82 0.61
CA SER A 301 9.81 7.08 1.12
C SER A 301 10.91 6.87 0.08
N ALA A 302 10.54 6.37 -1.10
CA ALA A 302 11.43 6.24 -2.26
C ALA A 302 11.13 7.31 -3.33
N PHE A 303 9.85 7.69 -3.51
CA PHE A 303 9.45 8.77 -4.40
C PHE A 303 8.11 9.41 -3.97
N PRO A 304 7.94 10.74 -4.15
CA PRO A 304 6.65 11.40 -3.96
C PRO A 304 5.58 10.81 -4.89
N CYS A 305 4.48 10.30 -4.32
CA CYS A 305 3.43 9.63 -5.10
C CYS A 305 2.07 9.59 -4.39
N PHE A 306 1.02 9.26 -5.14
CA PHE A 306 -0.32 9.03 -4.61
C PHE A 306 -0.40 7.65 -3.94
N ASP A 307 0.28 7.51 -2.81
CA ASP A 307 0.56 6.20 -2.19
C ASP A 307 -0.66 5.61 -1.44
N GLU A 308 -1.67 5.21 -2.21
CA GLU A 308 -2.79 4.35 -1.81
C GLU A 308 -3.15 3.37 -2.95
N PRO A 309 -3.62 2.15 -2.67
CA PRO A 309 -3.84 1.13 -3.69
C PRO A 309 -4.86 1.49 -4.77
N GLY A 310 -5.76 2.45 -4.53
CA GLY A 310 -6.76 2.92 -5.49
C GLY A 310 -6.18 3.79 -6.63
N PHE A 311 -5.08 4.50 -6.40
CA PHE A 311 -4.49 5.44 -7.37
C PHE A 311 -3.59 4.72 -8.39
N LYS A 312 -4.16 3.74 -9.10
CA LYS A 312 -3.42 2.93 -10.09
C LYS A 312 -3.01 3.76 -11.31
N ALA A 313 -1.76 3.61 -11.73
CA ALA A 313 -1.13 4.31 -12.86
C ALA A 313 -0.15 3.39 -13.60
N THR A 314 0.35 3.81 -14.75
CA THR A 314 1.50 3.17 -15.42
C THR A 314 2.83 3.79 -14.96
N PHE A 315 3.92 3.05 -15.06
CA PHE A 315 5.25 3.46 -14.58
C PHE A 315 6.32 3.20 -15.64
N ILE A 316 7.11 4.23 -15.97
CA ILE A 316 8.40 4.12 -16.67
C ILE A 316 9.48 4.40 -15.63
N ILE A 317 10.48 3.51 -15.54
CA ILE A 317 11.52 3.57 -14.53
C ILE A 317 12.88 3.66 -15.22
N ARG A 318 13.71 4.62 -14.79
CA ARG A 318 15.10 4.79 -15.24
C ARG A 318 16.04 4.74 -14.05
N ILE A 319 17.09 3.94 -14.14
CA ILE A 319 18.05 3.75 -13.06
C ILE A 319 19.46 3.99 -13.59
N ILE A 320 20.13 5.01 -13.05
CA ILE A 320 21.55 5.27 -13.25
C ILE A 320 22.32 4.48 -12.20
N ARG A 321 23.30 3.68 -12.63
CA ARG A 321 24.12 2.79 -11.79
C ARG A 321 25.55 2.70 -12.30
N ASP A 322 26.46 2.23 -11.45
CA ASP A 322 27.79 1.78 -11.88
C ASP A 322 27.67 0.57 -12.84
N GLU A 323 28.60 0.46 -13.80
CA GLU A 323 28.59 -0.61 -14.82
C GLU A 323 28.55 -2.02 -14.20
N GLN A 324 29.28 -2.23 -13.11
CA GLN A 324 29.42 -3.51 -12.38
C GLN A 324 28.11 -4.04 -11.77
N TYR A 325 27.14 -3.18 -11.48
CA TYR A 325 25.86 -3.59 -10.90
C TYR A 325 24.86 -3.95 -11.99
N THR A 326 23.96 -4.90 -11.73
CA THR A 326 22.76 -5.12 -12.54
C THR A 326 21.58 -4.36 -11.91
N ALA A 327 20.81 -3.65 -12.74
CA ALA A 327 19.51 -3.12 -12.35
C ALA A 327 18.37 -4.05 -12.83
N LEU A 328 17.37 -4.26 -11.98
CA LEU A 328 16.12 -4.96 -12.30
C LEU A 328 14.92 -4.11 -11.87
N SER A 329 13.77 -4.28 -12.52
CA SER A 329 12.49 -3.66 -12.17
C SER A 329 11.31 -4.51 -12.65
N ASN A 330 10.06 -4.04 -12.49
CA ASN A 330 8.84 -4.78 -12.81
C ASN A 330 8.73 -5.23 -14.29
N MET A 331 9.32 -4.48 -15.21
CA MET A 331 9.16 -4.64 -16.65
C MET A 331 10.49 -4.98 -17.33
N PRO A 332 10.48 -5.60 -18.53
CA PRO A 332 11.70 -5.82 -19.30
C PRO A 332 12.46 -4.52 -19.57
N LYS A 333 13.79 -4.59 -19.51
CA LYS A 333 14.67 -3.46 -19.86
C LYS A 333 14.52 -3.11 -21.34
N ASN A 334 14.13 -1.87 -21.61
CA ASN A 334 13.94 -1.30 -22.93
C ASN A 334 15.29 -0.87 -23.55
N SER A 335 16.16 -0.25 -22.75
CA SER A 335 17.46 0.23 -23.21
C SER A 335 18.51 0.35 -22.09
N SER A 336 19.78 0.42 -22.50
CA SER A 336 20.93 0.77 -21.65
C SER A 336 21.77 1.82 -22.39
N VAL A 337 22.10 2.92 -21.74
CA VAL A 337 22.93 4.00 -22.30
C VAL A 337 24.10 4.28 -21.37
N ILE A 338 25.32 4.27 -21.91
CA ILE A 338 26.55 4.64 -21.20
C ILE A 338 26.63 6.17 -21.12
N MET A 339 26.95 6.70 -19.95
CA MET A 339 27.06 8.13 -19.64
C MET A 339 28.53 8.59 -19.63
N GLU A 340 28.76 9.91 -19.73
CA GLU A 340 30.12 10.49 -19.87
C GLU A 340 31.04 10.25 -18.66
N ASP A 341 30.47 9.90 -17.51
CA ASP A 341 31.15 9.57 -16.25
C ASP A 341 31.40 8.07 -16.03
N GLY A 342 31.04 7.22 -17.01
CA GLY A 342 31.16 5.76 -16.91
C GLY A 342 29.99 5.07 -16.21
N LEU A 343 28.96 5.81 -15.82
CA LEU A 343 27.71 5.22 -15.33
C LEU A 343 26.86 4.68 -16.49
N VAL A 344 25.94 3.77 -16.18
CA VAL A 344 24.96 3.23 -17.12
C VAL A 344 23.55 3.62 -16.68
N GLN A 345 22.81 4.28 -17.56
CA GLN A 345 21.37 4.49 -17.39
C GLN A 345 20.60 3.36 -18.07
N ASP A 346 19.97 2.51 -17.27
CA ASP A 346 19.01 1.51 -17.71
C ASP A 346 17.60 2.13 -17.73
N GLU A 347 16.85 1.98 -18.83
CA GLU A 347 15.41 2.31 -18.91
C GLU A 347 14.58 1.03 -19.03
N PHE A 348 13.54 0.90 -18.22
CA PHE A 348 12.58 -0.20 -18.26
C PHE A 348 11.31 0.20 -19.00
N SER A 349 10.69 -0.78 -19.68
CA SER A 349 9.46 -0.60 -20.46
C SER A 349 8.30 -0.09 -19.60
N GLU A 350 7.33 0.63 -20.18
CA GLU A 350 6.16 1.13 -19.44
C GLU A 350 5.32 -0.02 -18.87
N SER A 351 4.98 0.09 -17.58
CA SER A 351 4.20 -0.94 -16.88
C SER A 351 2.72 -0.95 -17.27
N VAL A 352 2.07 -2.09 -17.06
CA VAL A 352 0.60 -2.14 -16.92
C VAL A 352 0.12 -1.25 -15.77
N LYS A 353 -1.16 -0.87 -15.80
CA LYS A 353 -1.77 0.01 -14.80
C LYS A 353 -1.86 -0.67 -13.42
N MET A 354 -0.97 -0.31 -12.50
CA MET A 354 -0.78 -0.95 -11.20
C MET A 354 -0.72 0.06 -10.04
N SER A 355 -0.74 -0.43 -8.80
CA SER A 355 -0.67 0.39 -7.57
C SER A 355 0.78 0.68 -7.16
N THR A 356 1.02 1.78 -6.45
CA THR A 356 2.36 2.23 -6.00
C THR A 356 3.14 1.17 -5.23
N TYR A 357 2.49 0.42 -4.34
CA TYR A 357 3.12 -0.60 -3.50
C TYR A 357 3.67 -1.81 -4.28
N LEU A 358 3.29 -1.98 -5.56
CA LEU A 358 3.79 -3.03 -6.46
C LEU A 358 4.98 -2.57 -7.31
N VAL A 359 5.34 -1.28 -7.29
CA VAL A 359 6.55 -0.77 -7.93
C VAL A 359 7.75 -1.43 -7.26
N ALA A 360 8.66 -2.01 -8.06
CA ALA A 360 9.83 -2.69 -7.56
C ALA A 360 11.07 -2.36 -8.39
N PHE A 361 12.20 -2.19 -7.72
CA PHE A 361 13.51 -2.11 -8.36
C PHE A 361 14.65 -2.59 -7.45
N ILE A 362 15.69 -3.12 -8.08
CA ILE A 362 16.87 -3.69 -7.42
C ILE A 362 18.12 -3.20 -8.15
N VAL A 363 19.19 -2.91 -7.40
CA VAL A 363 20.54 -2.61 -7.91
C VAL A 363 21.57 -3.41 -7.12
N GLY A 364 22.40 -4.21 -7.79
CA GLY A 364 23.48 -4.95 -7.15
C GLY A 364 24.17 -5.96 -8.07
N GLU A 365 25.24 -6.60 -7.59
CA GLU A 365 25.91 -7.69 -8.29
C GLU A 365 25.04 -8.97 -8.23
N MET A 366 24.55 -9.42 -9.38
CA MET A 366 23.65 -10.57 -9.52
C MET A 366 24.06 -11.45 -10.71
N LYS A 367 24.10 -12.77 -10.52
CA LYS A 367 24.07 -13.76 -11.60
C LYS A 367 22.61 -14.18 -11.82
N ASN A 368 22.27 -14.64 -13.03
CA ASN A 368 20.94 -15.20 -13.32
C ASN A 368 21.02 -16.58 -13.97
N LEU A 369 19.91 -17.33 -13.85
CA LEU A 369 19.60 -18.53 -14.60
C LEU A 369 18.20 -18.34 -15.18
N SER A 370 18.01 -18.64 -16.47
CA SER A 370 16.75 -18.37 -17.16
C SER A 370 16.29 -19.53 -18.04
N GLN A 371 14.97 -19.59 -18.26
CA GLN A 371 14.27 -20.57 -19.08
C GLN A 371 13.09 -19.88 -19.77
N ASP A 372 12.82 -20.20 -21.04
CA ASP A 372 11.55 -19.81 -21.65
C ASP A 372 10.46 -20.84 -21.32
N VAL A 373 9.32 -20.34 -20.82
CA VAL A 373 8.13 -21.14 -20.55
C VAL A 373 6.97 -20.52 -21.34
N ASN A 374 6.63 -21.12 -22.47
CA ASN A 374 5.56 -20.67 -23.37
C ASN A 374 5.69 -19.21 -23.82
N GLY A 375 6.90 -18.75 -24.16
CA GLY A 375 7.17 -17.35 -24.54
C GLY A 375 7.28 -16.39 -23.36
N THR A 376 7.24 -16.89 -22.12
CA THR A 376 7.52 -16.11 -20.90
C THR A 376 8.89 -16.50 -20.37
N LEU A 377 9.86 -15.57 -20.40
CA LEU A 377 11.19 -15.80 -19.86
C LEU A 377 11.16 -15.75 -18.32
N VAL A 378 11.29 -16.93 -17.69
CA VAL A 378 11.42 -17.07 -16.24
C VAL A 378 12.88 -16.94 -15.87
N CYS A 379 13.20 -16.05 -14.92
CA CYS A 379 14.56 -15.76 -14.46
C CYS A 379 14.68 -15.93 -12.93
N CYS A 380 15.59 -16.79 -12.48
CA CYS A 380 16.05 -16.80 -11.10
C CYS A 380 17.35 -15.99 -10.99
N CYS A 381 17.36 -14.95 -10.15
CA CYS A 381 18.53 -14.10 -9.91
C CYS A 381 19.09 -14.36 -8.51
N SER A 382 20.42 -14.45 -8.37
CA SER A 382 21.09 -14.65 -7.08
C SER A 382 22.47 -14.01 -7.06
N ASN A 383 22.85 -13.49 -5.89
CA ASN A 383 24.18 -12.95 -5.62
C ASN A 383 25.19 -14.08 -5.33
N CYS A 384 24.72 -15.24 -4.84
CA CYS A 384 25.51 -16.46 -4.66
C CYS A 384 25.05 -17.50 -5.68
N LEU A 385 25.90 -17.81 -6.66
CA LEU A 385 25.60 -18.76 -7.74
C LEU A 385 26.88 -19.49 -8.15
N GLU A 386 27.17 -20.55 -7.39
CA GLU A 386 28.16 -21.61 -7.62
C GLU A 386 27.55 -22.94 -7.10
N SER A 387 27.94 -24.06 -7.72
CA SER A 387 27.66 -25.44 -7.29
C SER A 387 26.22 -25.77 -6.82
N LEU A 388 25.91 -25.61 -5.52
CA LEU A 388 24.76 -26.21 -4.82
C LEU A 388 23.38 -25.71 -5.27
N PHE A 389 23.28 -24.49 -5.80
CA PHE A 389 22.03 -23.96 -6.36
C PHE A 389 21.82 -24.33 -7.82
N HIS A 390 22.89 -24.52 -8.60
CA HIS A 390 22.78 -24.72 -10.06
C HIS A 390 22.14 -26.08 -10.41
N ASN A 391 22.41 -27.11 -9.60
CA ASN A 391 21.79 -28.43 -9.79
C ASN A 391 20.31 -28.43 -9.39
N ARG A 392 19.96 -27.88 -8.21
CA ARG A 392 18.56 -27.88 -7.75
C ARG A 392 17.63 -26.92 -8.51
N LEU A 393 18.14 -25.81 -9.06
CA LEU A 393 17.31 -24.95 -9.91
C LEU A 393 16.99 -25.62 -11.27
N ARG A 394 17.86 -26.48 -11.80
CA ARG A 394 17.60 -27.32 -12.99
C ARG A 394 16.67 -28.52 -12.74
N GLU A 395 16.21 -28.71 -11.50
CA GLU A 395 15.17 -29.68 -11.12
C GLU A 395 13.83 -28.98 -10.85
N ILE A 396 13.79 -27.65 -10.94
CA ILE A 396 12.64 -26.78 -10.66
C ILE A 396 12.24 -25.97 -11.91
N LEU A 397 13.21 -25.67 -12.78
CA LEU A 397 13.07 -25.16 -14.15
C LEU A 397 13.34 -26.30 -15.14
#